data_AF-H6WXT5-F1
#
_entry.id   AF-H6WXT5-F1
#
_cell.length_a   1.000
_cell.length_b   1.000
_cell.length_c   1.000
_cell.angle_alpha   90.00
_cell.angle_beta   90.00
_cell.angle_gamma   90.00
#
_symmetry.space_group_name_H-M   'P 1'
#
loop_
_entity.id
_entity.type
_entity.pdbx_description
1 polymer ?
#
loop_
_entity_poly.entity_id
_entity_poly.type
_entity_poly.pdbx_seq_one_letter_code
_entity_poly.pdbx_strand_id
1 'polypeptide(L)'
;YGNLYYNPFHMLSIAFLYGSTLLFAMHGATILAVSRFGGDREIDQITDRGTASERAALFWRWTMGFNATMESIHRWAWWFA
;
A
#
# COMPACT_ATOMS: atom_id res chain seq x y z
N TYR A 1 -28.40 -12.54 -17.41
CA TYR A 1 -27.42 -11.43 -17.39
C TYR A 1 -26.32 -11.70 -18.42
N GLY A 2 -26.59 -11.49 -19.71
CA GLY A 2 -25.70 -11.89 -20.80
C GLY A 2 -24.31 -11.25 -20.76
N ASN A 3 -23.32 -12.01 -20.28
CA ASN A 3 -21.91 -11.67 -20.08
C ASN A 3 -21.63 -10.60 -18.98
N LEU A 4 -21.17 -11.06 -17.82
CA LEU A 4 -20.81 -10.20 -16.68
C LEU A 4 -19.59 -9.31 -16.91
N TYR A 5 -18.77 -9.58 -17.94
CA TYR A 5 -17.66 -8.68 -18.26
C TYR A 5 -18.14 -7.27 -18.61
N TYR A 6 -19.38 -7.10 -19.12
CA TYR A 6 -19.94 -5.79 -19.44
C TYR A 6 -20.71 -5.13 -18.27
N ASN A 7 -20.73 -5.75 -17.09
CA ASN A 7 -21.30 -5.12 -15.90
C ASN A 7 -20.24 -4.20 -15.27
N PRO A 8 -20.49 -2.88 -15.15
CA PRO A 8 -19.50 -1.93 -14.63
C PRO A 8 -19.12 -2.20 -13.16
N PHE A 9 -20.03 -2.69 -12.32
CA PHE A 9 -19.70 -3.03 -10.93
C PHE A 9 -18.88 -4.31 -10.83
N HIS A 10 -19.05 -5.25 -11.76
CA HIS A 10 -18.19 -6.42 -11.85
C HIS A 10 -16.78 -6.03 -12.31
N MET A 11 -16.64 -5.10 -13.26
CA MET A 11 -15.34 -4.53 -13.63
C MET A 11 -14.67 -3.82 -12.45
N LEU A 12 -15.42 -3.00 -11.70
CA LEU A 12 -14.89 -2.34 -10.50
C LEU A 12 -14.41 -3.37 -9.46
N SER A 13 -15.17 -4.43 -9.23
CA SER A 13 -14.77 -5.51 -8.32
C SER A 13 -13.45 -6.19 -8.76
N ILE A 14 -13.25 -6.42 -10.06
CA ILE A 14 -11.98 -6.94 -10.59
C ILE A 14 -10.84 -5.94 -10.36
N ALA A 15 -11.07 -4.65 -10.58
CA ALA A 15 -10.08 -3.61 -10.36
C ALA A 15 -9.65 -3.54 -8.88
N PHE A 16 -10.61 -3.61 -7.95
CA PHE A 16 -10.30 -3.67 -6.52
C PHE A 16 -9.53 -4.95 -6.18
N LEU A 17 -9.95 -6.12 -6.67
CA LEU A 17 -9.26 -7.39 -6.41
C LEU A 17 -7.79 -7.39 -6.85
N TYR A 18 -7.51 -6.91 -8.06
CA TYR A 18 -6.14 -6.76 -8.55
C TYR A 18 -5.39 -5.66 -7.78
N GLY A 19 -6.07 -4.57 -7.45
CA GLY A 19 -5.55 -3.47 -6.63
C GLY A 19 -5.14 -3.92 -5.24
N SER A 20 -5.91 -4.76 -4.54
CA SER A 20 -5.58 -5.28 -3.21
C SER A 20 -4.30 -6.14 -3.27
N THR A 21 -4.21 -7.00 -4.30
CA THR A 21 -3.02 -7.85 -4.51
C THR A 21 -1.78 -7.00 -4.77
N LEU A 22 -1.91 -5.99 -5.63
CA LEU A 22 -0.83 -5.06 -5.96
C LEU A 22 -0.38 -4.27 -4.71
N LEU A 23 -1.32 -3.63 -4.01
CA LEU A 23 -1.00 -2.81 -2.83
C LEU A 23 -0.38 -3.62 -1.72
N PHE A 24 -0.86 -4.84 -1.46
CA PHE A 24 -0.31 -5.66 -0.39
C PHE A 24 1.08 -6.20 -0.73
N ALA A 25 1.33 -6.55 -2.01
CA ALA A 25 2.66 -6.91 -2.47
C ALA A 25 3.64 -5.72 -2.33
N MET A 26 3.23 -4.52 -2.75
CA MET A 26 4.04 -3.30 -2.60
C MET A 26 4.34 -2.99 -1.13
N HIS A 27 3.32 -2.99 -0.28
CA HIS A 27 3.45 -2.69 1.14
C HIS A 27 4.30 -3.73 1.87
N GLY A 28 3.97 -5.02 1.74
CA GLY A 28 4.71 -6.10 2.39
C GLY A 28 6.18 -6.15 1.99
N ALA A 29 6.49 -5.97 0.70
CA ALA A 29 7.88 -5.87 0.23
C ALA A 29 8.59 -4.64 0.81
N THR A 30 7.90 -3.49 0.90
CA THR A 30 8.47 -2.28 1.50
C THR A 30 8.83 -2.49 2.96
N ILE A 31 7.91 -3.03 3.77
CA ILE A 31 8.14 -3.26 5.20
C ILE A 31 9.30 -4.23 5.42
N LEU A 32 9.38 -5.32 4.67
CA LEU A 32 10.51 -6.24 4.75
C LEU A 32 11.83 -5.57 4.35
N ALA A 33 11.84 -4.71 3.33
CA ALA A 33 13.05 -3.99 2.90
C ALA A 33 13.56 -2.97 3.94
N VAL A 34 12.67 -2.40 4.76
CA VAL A 34 13.01 -1.49 5.86
C VAL A 34 13.03 -2.15 7.24
N SER A 35 12.81 -3.46 7.34
CA SER A 35 12.82 -4.21 8.62
C SER A 35 14.15 -4.11 9.37
N ARG A 36 15.28 -3.99 8.65
CA ARG A 36 16.61 -3.71 9.23
C ARG A 36 16.70 -2.38 10.00
N PHE A 37 15.71 -1.50 9.83
CA PHE A 37 15.56 -0.24 10.55
C PHE A 37 14.37 -0.28 11.54
N GLY A 38 13.79 -1.46 11.79
CA GLY A 38 12.60 -1.64 12.62
C GLY A 38 11.29 -1.15 11.99
N GLY A 39 11.19 -1.16 10.66
CA GLY A 39 10.01 -0.66 9.94
C GLY A 39 8.73 -1.46 10.16
N ASP A 40 8.83 -2.71 10.63
CA ASP A 40 7.70 -3.56 11.05
C ASP A 40 7.05 -3.12 12.37
N ARG A 41 7.73 -2.29 13.16
CA ARG A 41 7.18 -1.65 14.37
C ARG A 41 6.35 -0.43 13.98
N GLU A 42 5.30 -0.65 13.19
CA GLU A 42 4.58 0.42 12.50
C GLU A 42 3.91 1.42 13.45
N ILE A 43 3.42 1.00 14.63
CA ILE A 43 2.84 1.89 15.64
C ILE A 43 3.86 2.93 16.12
N ASP A 44 5.09 2.49 16.42
CA ASP A 44 6.17 3.38 16.84
C ASP A 44 6.53 4.32 15.70
N GLN A 45 6.60 3.82 14.47
CA GLN A 45 6.89 4.60 13.26
C GLN A 45 5.80 5.64 12.91
N ILE A 46 4.55 5.37 13.28
CA ILE A 46 3.41 6.29 13.11
C ILE A 46 3.48 7.42 14.13
N THR A 47 3.78 7.10 15.39
CA THR A 47 3.80 8.08 16.48
C THR A 47 5.09 8.87 16.53
N ASP A 48 6.24 8.25 16.23
CA ASP A 48 7.56 8.86 16.15
C ASP A 48 8.30 8.40 14.88
N ARG A 49 8.37 9.31 13.88
CA ARG A 49 8.84 8.98 12.54
C ARG A 49 10.33 8.69 12.51
N GLY A 50 10.70 7.43 12.26
CA GLY A 50 12.08 6.99 12.09
C GLY A 50 12.57 6.92 10.64
N THR A 51 13.85 6.58 10.46
CA THR A 51 14.47 6.42 9.13
C THR A 51 13.84 5.29 8.30
N ALA A 52 13.19 4.31 8.94
CA ALA A 52 12.42 3.28 8.23
C ALA A 52 11.28 3.91 7.41
N SER A 53 10.46 4.74 8.07
CA SER A 53 9.35 5.47 7.44
C SER A 53 9.82 6.45 6.37
N GLU A 54 10.90 7.19 6.64
CA GLU A 54 11.44 8.16 5.67
C GLU A 54 11.96 7.48 4.40
N ARG A 55 12.68 6.36 4.53
CA ARG A 55 13.19 5.61 3.38
C ARG A 55 12.07 4.92 2.61
N ALA A 56 11.08 4.35 3.30
CA ALA A 56 9.89 3.77 2.67
C ALA A 56 9.14 4.82 1.84
N ALA A 57 8.91 6.01 2.42
CA ALA A 57 8.28 7.13 1.72
C ALA A 57 9.10 7.61 0.52
N LEU A 58 10.41 7.82 0.69
CA LEU A 58 11.28 8.31 -0.39
C LEU A 58 11.41 7.32 -1.55
N PHE A 59 11.46 6.01 -1.26
CA PHE A 59 11.48 4.98 -2.31
C PHE A 59 10.30 5.16 -3.27
N TRP A 60 9.08 5.26 -2.74
CA TRP A 60 7.89 5.44 -3.57
C TRP A 60 7.83 6.82 -4.22
N ARG A 61 8.20 7.89 -3.50
CA ARG A 61 8.23 9.24 -4.07
C ARG A 61 9.15 9.35 -5.27
N TRP A 62 10.32 8.73 -5.21
CA TRP A 62 11.28 8.71 -6.33
C TRP A 62 10.85 7.76 -7.45
N THR A 63 10.12 6.69 -7.13
CA THR A 63 9.67 5.70 -8.12
C THR A 63 8.45 6.18 -8.91
N MET A 64 7.47 6.83 -8.26
CA MET A 64 6.17 7.15 -8.88
C MET A 64 5.68 8.58 -8.63
N GLY A 65 6.52 9.46 -8.08
CA GLY A 65 6.23 10.89 -7.94
C GLY A 65 5.44 11.30 -6.70
N PHE A 66 4.87 10.34 -5.96
CA PHE A 66 4.17 10.55 -4.69
C PHE A 66 4.38 9.38 -3.73
N ASN A 67 4.00 9.55 -2.46
CA ASN A 67 4.15 8.52 -1.43
C ASN A 67 3.05 8.61 -0.36
N ALA A 68 2.90 7.53 0.41
CA ALA A 68 2.08 7.47 1.62
C ALA A 68 2.94 7.74 2.88
N THR A 69 2.27 8.06 3.99
CA THR A 69 2.82 7.91 5.35
C THR A 69 2.63 6.48 5.87
N MET A 70 3.35 6.12 6.94
CA MET A 70 3.22 4.81 7.59
C MET A 70 1.79 4.54 8.08
N GLU A 71 1.00 5.55 8.48
CA GLU A 71 -0.41 5.33 8.85
C GLU A 71 -1.33 5.29 7.62
N SER A 72 -1.10 6.17 6.65
CA SER A 72 -2.04 6.33 5.53
C SER A 72 -2.03 5.13 4.58
N ILE A 73 -0.91 4.39 4.44
CA ILE A 73 -0.87 3.20 3.59
C ILE A 73 -1.85 2.12 4.05
N HIS A 74 -2.09 2.00 5.35
CA HIS A 74 -3.11 1.09 5.88
C HIS A 74 -4.53 1.56 5.56
N ARG A 75 -4.77 2.88 5.44
CA ARG A 75 -6.05 3.42 4.97
C ARG A 75 -6.28 3.10 3.49
N TRP A 76 -5.25 3.26 2.65
CA TRP A 76 -5.31 2.84 1.24
C TRP A 76 -5.60 1.35 1.11
N ALA A 77 -4.88 0.51 1.84
CA ALA A 77 -5.10 -0.93 1.84
C ALA A 77 -6.52 -1.31 2.30
N TRP A 78 -7.03 -0.65 3.35
CA TRP A 78 -8.37 -0.91 3.87
C TRP A 78 -9.48 -0.53 2.87
N TRP A 79 -9.37 0.61 2.19
CA TRP A 79 -10.39 1.04 1.22
C TRP A 79 -10.34 0.28 -0.13
N PHE A 80 -9.22 -0.36 -0.44
CA PHE A 80 -9.08 -1.18 -1.65
C PHE A 80 -9.61 -2.62 -1.49
N ALA A 81 -9.87 -3.06 -0.26
CA ALA A 81 -10.40 -4.38 0.07
C ALA A 81 -11.91 -4.32 0.28
#